data_AF-A0A3C1ZV02-F1
#
_entry.id   AF-A0A3C1ZV02-F1
#
_cell.length_a   1.000
_cell.length_b   1.000
_cell.length_c   1.000
_cell.angle_alpha   90.00
_cell.angle_beta   90.00
_cell.angle_gamma   90.00
#
_symmetry.space_group_name_H-M   'P 1'
#
loop_
_entity.id
_entity.type
_entity.pdbx_description
1 polymer ?
#
loop_
_entity_poly.entity_id
_entity_poly.type
_entity_poly.pdbx_seq_one_letter_code
_entity_poly.pdbx_strand_id
1 'polypeptide(L)'
;QVRAVAYSRSGLASPSDPLGGVIDRAVPHIAGAPHPTDGVYHTGDEVFFNFSEPIDCDIWPTESWETYVIPYGTNDTIALDVHVACTGMRTYGVYKEEQLAQYFGGTVYIVLTDLLDMAGNPAESNITHQFQIGSIGEETSPVSLLTPENNWLMNRANPKVTLTAGDYDVFEVEYTLDSLVWEYRATHQAEWDTLATADSAAIIAEYQARQGEQNGQPFFAKDWTPNVPDGDYEVRV
;
A
#
# COMPACT_ATOMS: atom_id res chain seq x y z
N GLN A 1 37.75 16.44 -29.33
CA GLN A 1 38.35 16.15 -30.65
C GLN A 1 39.84 15.89 -30.47
N VAL A 2 40.40 14.97 -31.25
CA VAL A 2 41.83 14.65 -31.28
C VAL A 2 42.34 14.76 -32.71
N ARG A 3 43.59 15.20 -32.90
CA ARG A 3 44.27 15.22 -34.20
C ARG A 3 45.74 14.90 -34.04
N ALA A 4 46.34 14.30 -35.06
CA ALA A 4 47.78 14.12 -35.11
C ALA A 4 48.45 15.38 -35.66
N VAL A 5 49.69 15.67 -35.23
CA VAL A 5 50.50 16.77 -35.78
C VAL A 5 51.90 16.25 -36.06
N ALA A 6 52.35 16.37 -37.30
CA ALA A 6 53.73 16.08 -37.69
C ALA A 6 54.58 17.36 -37.63
N TYR A 7 55.82 17.25 -37.14
CA TYR A 7 56.79 18.35 -37.10
C TYR A 7 58.00 18.06 -37.97
N SER A 8 58.43 19.03 -38.77
CA SER A 8 59.69 18.96 -39.51
C SER A 8 60.88 19.33 -38.61
N ARG A 9 62.11 18.95 -39.03
CA ARG A 9 63.35 19.39 -38.37
C ARG A 9 63.60 20.89 -38.44
N SER A 10 62.87 21.61 -39.29
CA SER A 10 62.91 23.07 -39.41
C SER A 10 61.82 23.76 -38.56
N GLY A 11 61.01 23.01 -37.82
CA GLY A 11 59.96 23.54 -36.94
C GLY A 11 58.60 23.78 -37.60
N LEU A 12 58.38 23.32 -38.83
CA LEU A 12 57.07 23.42 -39.49
C LEU A 12 56.13 22.31 -39.01
N ALA A 13 54.84 22.63 -38.83
CA ALA A 13 53.82 21.68 -38.37
C ALA A 13 52.78 21.39 -39.47
N SER A 14 52.38 20.12 -39.61
CA SER A 14 51.28 19.67 -40.49
C SER A 14 50.27 18.86 -39.67
N PRO A 15 49.07 19.41 -39.37
CA PRO A 15 48.03 18.69 -38.64
C PRO A 15 47.24 17.75 -39.55
N SER A 16 46.70 16.66 -38.98
CA SER A 16 45.62 15.87 -39.59
C SER A 16 44.28 16.58 -39.44
N ASP A 17 43.26 16.07 -40.13
CA ASP A 17 41.87 16.38 -39.79
C ASP A 17 41.55 15.95 -38.35
N PRO A 18 40.73 16.72 -37.63
CA PRO A 18 40.32 16.36 -36.28
C PRO A 18 39.25 15.26 -36.30
N LEU A 19 39.41 14.28 -35.41
CA LEU A 19 38.41 13.26 -35.11
C LEU A 19 37.67 13.61 -33.81
N GLY A 20 36.34 13.54 -33.84
CA GLY A 20 35.47 13.75 -32.68
C GLY A 20 35.10 12.44 -31.97
N GLY A 21 34.69 12.55 -30.72
CA GLY A 21 34.16 11.46 -29.90
C GLY A 21 33.53 12.02 -28.63
N VAL A 22 32.71 11.23 -27.96
CA VAL A 22 32.11 11.52 -26.65
C VAL A 22 32.89 10.71 -25.61
N ILE A 23 33.25 11.35 -24.49
CA ILE A 23 33.75 10.64 -23.32
C ILE A 23 32.61 10.69 -22.31
N ASP A 24 31.99 9.54 -22.11
CA ASP A 24 31.06 9.33 -21.01
C ASP A 24 31.71 8.41 -19.97
N ARG A 25 31.57 8.81 -18.71
CA ARG A 25 32.01 8.06 -17.52
C ARG A 25 31.02 8.22 -16.38
N ALA A 26 29.92 8.94 -16.62
CA ALA A 26 28.82 8.94 -15.69
C ALA A 26 28.24 7.53 -15.68
N VAL A 27 27.61 7.18 -14.56
CA VAL A 27 26.96 5.90 -14.38
C VAL A 27 25.52 6.19 -13.98
N PRO A 28 24.57 5.37 -14.45
CA PRO A 28 23.18 5.57 -14.10
C PRO A 28 23.02 5.33 -12.60
N HIS A 29 22.46 6.32 -11.91
CA HIS A 29 22.09 6.22 -10.51
C HIS A 29 20.67 6.74 -10.31
N ILE A 30 20.03 6.35 -9.20
CA ILE A 30 18.66 6.78 -8.89
C ILE A 30 18.61 8.32 -8.76
N ALA A 31 17.67 8.93 -9.47
CA ALA A 31 17.35 10.35 -9.38
C ALA A 31 16.05 10.56 -8.58
N GLY A 32 16.17 10.88 -7.30
CA GLY A 32 15.02 11.04 -6.40
C GLY A 32 14.67 9.74 -5.66
N ALA A 33 13.46 9.67 -5.10
CA ALA A 33 12.98 8.46 -4.44
C ALA A 33 12.22 7.58 -5.43
N PRO A 34 12.36 6.24 -5.37
CA PRO A 34 11.45 5.32 -6.05
C PRO A 34 10.01 5.49 -5.55
N HIS A 35 9.05 5.10 -6.38
CA HIS A 35 7.63 5.11 -6.04
C HIS A 35 7.11 3.68 -5.77
N PRO A 36 6.12 3.49 -4.86
CA PRO A 36 5.50 4.51 -3.99
C PRO A 36 6.50 5.07 -2.97
N THR A 37 6.52 6.40 -2.81
CA THR A 37 7.55 7.10 -2.02
C THR A 37 7.27 7.09 -0.52
N ASP A 38 6.00 6.96 -0.15
CA ASP A 38 5.55 6.72 1.23
C ASP A 38 5.76 5.26 1.66
N GLY A 39 6.13 4.37 0.72
CA GLY A 39 6.39 2.96 0.99
C GLY A 39 5.11 2.15 1.20
N VAL A 40 3.94 2.72 0.89
CA VAL A 40 2.64 2.06 0.98
C VAL A 40 2.03 2.08 -0.41
N TYR A 41 1.75 0.91 -0.96
CA TYR A 41 1.04 0.81 -2.23
C TYR A 41 -0.46 0.87 -1.97
N HIS A 42 -1.09 1.89 -2.52
CA HIS A 42 -2.52 1.98 -2.71
C HIS A 42 -2.87 1.69 -4.18
N THR A 43 -4.12 1.32 -4.41
CA THR A 43 -4.64 1.07 -5.77
C THR A 43 -4.35 2.24 -6.71
N GLY A 44 -3.78 1.94 -7.87
CA GLY A 44 -3.42 2.94 -8.87
C GLY A 44 -2.07 3.65 -8.64
N ASP A 45 -1.36 3.35 -7.55
CA ASP A 45 -0.01 3.86 -7.37
C ASP A 45 0.92 3.32 -8.46
N GLU A 46 1.77 4.20 -8.97
CA GLU A 46 2.80 3.80 -9.91
C GLU A 46 4.02 3.27 -9.16
N VAL A 47 4.57 2.15 -9.61
CA VAL A 47 5.83 1.63 -9.10
C VAL A 47 6.92 1.92 -10.14
N PHE A 48 7.81 2.87 -9.84
CA PHE A 48 8.84 3.27 -10.79
C PHE A 48 10.11 3.80 -10.14
N PHE A 49 11.18 3.81 -10.94
CA PHE A 49 12.49 4.36 -10.60
C PHE A 49 12.89 5.40 -11.63
N ASN A 50 13.31 6.57 -11.19
CA ASN A 50 13.94 7.59 -12.04
C ASN A 50 15.46 7.46 -11.96
N PHE A 51 16.14 7.80 -13.04
CA PHE A 51 17.60 7.77 -13.16
C PHE A 51 18.18 9.12 -13.54
N SER A 52 19.46 9.32 -13.22
CA SER A 52 20.24 10.52 -13.55
C SER A 52 20.45 10.72 -15.05
N GLU A 53 20.33 9.65 -15.81
CA GLU A 53 20.53 9.60 -17.25
C GLU A 53 19.74 8.45 -17.87
N PRO A 54 19.57 8.43 -19.21
CA PRO A 54 18.78 7.40 -19.86
C PRO A 54 19.40 6.01 -19.75
N ILE A 55 18.58 5.03 -19.38
CA ILE A 55 18.88 3.61 -19.39
C ILE A 55 18.76 3.09 -20.82
N ASP A 56 19.65 2.18 -21.21
CA ASP A 56 19.57 1.44 -22.46
C ASP A 56 18.48 0.37 -22.37
N CYS A 57 17.24 0.81 -22.57
CA CYS A 57 16.05 -0.02 -22.50
C CYS A 57 15.96 -1.10 -23.60
N ASP A 58 16.75 -0.99 -24.68
CA ASP A 58 16.77 -1.99 -25.75
C ASP A 58 17.60 -3.22 -25.35
N ILE A 59 18.56 -3.04 -24.44
CA ILE A 59 19.46 -4.08 -23.96
C ILE A 59 19.06 -4.60 -22.57
N TRP A 60 18.48 -3.74 -21.72
CA TRP A 60 18.13 -4.11 -20.35
C TRP A 60 17.01 -5.17 -20.32
N PRO A 61 17.27 -6.39 -19.80
CA PRO A 61 16.32 -7.49 -19.91
C PRO A 61 15.24 -7.39 -18.83
N THR A 62 14.03 -7.85 -19.13
CA THR A 62 12.90 -7.84 -18.17
C THR A 62 13.17 -8.67 -16.91
N GLU A 63 14.02 -9.69 -17.00
CA GLU A 63 14.45 -10.53 -15.86
C GLU A 63 15.31 -9.76 -14.85
N SER A 64 15.89 -8.63 -15.26
CA SER A 64 16.63 -7.74 -14.35
C SER A 64 15.73 -6.92 -13.43
N TRP A 65 14.40 -7.07 -13.51
CA TRP A 65 13.47 -6.64 -12.48
C TRP A 65 13.01 -7.88 -11.71
N GLU A 66 13.65 -8.16 -10.59
CA GLU A 66 13.26 -9.24 -9.70
C GLU A 66 12.26 -8.73 -8.66
N THR A 67 11.17 -9.45 -8.44
CA THR A 67 10.18 -9.05 -7.45
C THR A 67 9.43 -10.21 -6.80
N TYR A 68 9.15 -10.04 -5.52
CA TYR A 68 8.44 -11.02 -4.70
C TYR A 68 7.71 -10.33 -3.55
N VAL A 69 6.72 -11.03 -3.00
CA VAL A 69 6.02 -10.63 -1.78
C VAL A 69 6.36 -11.58 -0.65
N ILE A 70 6.42 -11.03 0.55
CA ILE A 70 6.32 -11.78 1.79
C ILE A 70 4.91 -11.51 2.36
N PRO A 71 3.97 -12.48 2.31
CA PRO A 71 2.60 -12.28 2.78
C PRO A 71 2.53 -11.92 4.27
N TYR A 72 1.50 -11.16 4.65
CA TYR A 72 1.31 -10.75 6.03
C TYR A 72 1.24 -11.94 7.00
N GLY A 73 2.02 -11.86 8.09
CA GLY A 73 2.08 -12.90 9.11
C GLY A 73 2.84 -14.17 8.71
N THR A 74 3.55 -14.16 7.58
CA THR A 74 4.33 -15.31 7.07
C THR A 74 5.81 -14.97 6.88
N ASN A 75 6.67 -15.96 6.57
CA ASN A 75 8.04 -15.77 6.09
C ASN A 75 8.25 -16.35 4.69
N ASP A 76 7.16 -16.75 4.04
CA ASP A 76 7.22 -17.38 2.74
C ASP A 76 7.51 -16.31 1.68
N THR A 77 8.48 -16.58 0.83
CA THR A 77 8.77 -15.72 -0.32
C THR A 77 7.99 -16.23 -1.51
N ILE A 78 7.12 -15.38 -2.04
CA ILE A 78 6.29 -15.71 -3.19
C ILE A 78 6.65 -14.76 -4.31
N ALA A 79 7.15 -15.31 -5.42
CA ALA A 79 7.44 -14.53 -6.61
C ALA A 79 6.15 -13.86 -7.13
N LEU A 80 6.27 -12.59 -7.52
CA LEU A 80 5.16 -11.85 -8.12
C LEU A 80 5.35 -11.78 -9.64
N ASP A 81 4.24 -11.93 -10.36
CA ASP A 81 4.16 -11.56 -11.77
C ASP A 81 4.16 -10.03 -11.91
N VAL A 82 5.03 -9.50 -12.77
CA VAL A 82 5.18 -8.06 -13.03
C VAL A 82 5.38 -7.82 -14.51
N HIS A 83 4.71 -6.80 -15.06
CA HIS A 83 5.00 -6.30 -16.39
C HIS A 83 5.98 -5.13 -16.29
N VAL A 84 7.17 -5.30 -16.86
CA VAL A 84 8.26 -4.32 -16.78
C VAL A 84 8.28 -3.46 -18.03
N ALA A 85 8.37 -2.15 -17.85
CA ALA A 85 8.61 -1.20 -18.93
C ALA A 85 9.82 -0.31 -18.62
N CYS A 86 10.60 0.02 -19.64
CA CYS A 86 11.73 0.93 -19.54
C CYS A 86 11.57 2.00 -20.62
N THR A 87 11.74 3.27 -20.25
CA THR A 87 11.74 4.38 -21.20
C THR A 87 12.64 5.52 -20.72
N GLY A 88 13.69 5.79 -21.51
CA GLY A 88 14.65 6.85 -21.22
C GLY A 88 15.20 6.73 -19.81
N MET A 89 14.95 7.72 -18.96
CA MET A 89 15.47 7.78 -17.59
C MET A 89 14.57 7.09 -16.57
N ARG A 90 13.66 6.20 -16.98
CA ARG A 90 12.68 5.61 -16.05
C ARG A 90 12.39 4.14 -16.34
N THR A 91 12.27 3.36 -15.28
CA THR A 91 11.77 1.97 -15.31
C THR A 91 10.52 1.85 -14.46
N TYR A 92 9.57 1.02 -14.91
CA TYR A 92 8.27 0.81 -14.30
C TYR A 92 8.01 -0.67 -14.08
N GLY A 93 7.42 -1.00 -12.94
CA GLY A 93 6.86 -2.32 -12.66
C GLY A 93 5.36 -2.19 -12.55
N VAL A 94 4.63 -2.87 -13.42
CA VAL A 94 3.16 -2.90 -13.38
C VAL A 94 2.73 -4.24 -12.80
N TYR A 95 2.21 -4.18 -11.58
CA TYR A 95 1.68 -5.33 -10.85
C TYR A 95 0.18 -5.44 -11.09
N LYS A 96 -0.33 -6.67 -11.17
CA LYS A 96 -1.78 -6.89 -11.14
C LYS A 96 -2.28 -6.66 -9.71
N GLU A 97 -3.23 -5.77 -9.54
CA GLU A 97 -3.83 -5.45 -8.23
C GLU A 97 -4.42 -6.69 -7.56
N GLU A 98 -5.07 -7.57 -8.33
CA GLU A 98 -5.65 -8.84 -7.85
C GLU A 98 -4.62 -9.81 -7.26
N GLN A 99 -3.36 -9.71 -7.69
CA GLN A 99 -2.26 -10.48 -7.11
C GLN A 99 -1.80 -9.83 -5.81
N LEU A 100 -1.62 -8.51 -5.78
CA LEU A 100 -1.24 -7.81 -4.55
C LEU A 100 -2.31 -7.96 -3.46
N ALA A 101 -3.59 -7.89 -3.82
CA ALA A 101 -4.71 -8.05 -2.90
C ALA A 101 -4.73 -9.41 -2.18
N GLN A 102 -4.21 -10.49 -2.78
CA GLN A 102 -4.09 -11.79 -2.12
C GLN A 102 -3.10 -11.78 -0.95
N TYR A 103 -2.22 -10.77 -0.93
CA TYR A 103 -1.15 -10.60 0.03
C TYR A 103 -1.27 -9.25 0.73
N PHE A 104 -2.49 -8.75 0.86
CA PHE A 104 -2.82 -7.54 1.60
C PHE A 104 -2.09 -7.46 2.95
N GLY A 105 -1.52 -6.29 3.26
CA GLY A 105 -0.66 -6.07 4.42
C GLY A 105 0.74 -6.69 4.31
N GLY A 106 1.01 -7.49 3.28
CA GLY A 106 2.31 -8.10 2.97
C GLY A 106 3.28 -7.10 2.35
N THR A 107 4.58 -7.43 2.28
CA THR A 107 5.62 -6.53 1.77
C THR A 107 6.16 -7.00 0.42
N VAL A 108 6.10 -6.13 -0.59
CA VAL A 108 6.72 -6.34 -1.90
C VAL A 108 8.16 -5.86 -1.88
N TYR A 109 9.06 -6.66 -2.43
CA TYR A 109 10.46 -6.34 -2.65
C TYR A 109 10.77 -6.30 -4.15
N ILE A 110 11.64 -5.37 -4.52
CA ILE A 110 12.08 -5.15 -5.89
C ILE A 110 13.60 -5.03 -5.91
N VAL A 111 14.24 -5.73 -6.84
CA VAL A 111 15.68 -5.61 -7.11
C VAL A 111 15.86 -5.39 -8.60
N LEU A 112 16.49 -4.27 -8.95
CA LEU A 112 16.94 -3.98 -10.31
C LEU A 112 18.42 -4.33 -10.45
N THR A 113 18.75 -5.14 -11.44
CA THR A 113 20.12 -5.59 -11.75
C THR A 113 20.52 -5.17 -13.17
N ASP A 114 21.79 -5.31 -13.52
CA ASP A 114 22.32 -5.20 -14.89
C ASP A 114 21.92 -3.93 -15.67
N LEU A 115 21.65 -2.82 -14.95
CA LEU A 115 21.31 -1.54 -15.55
C LEU A 115 22.53 -0.95 -16.27
N LEU A 116 22.33 -0.57 -17.54
CA LEU A 116 23.30 0.10 -18.39
C LEU A 116 22.71 1.42 -18.87
N ASP A 117 23.51 2.47 -18.93
CA ASP A 117 23.12 3.69 -19.65
C ASP A 117 23.29 3.53 -21.17
N MET A 118 22.86 4.54 -21.92
CA MET A 118 23.01 4.59 -23.39
C MET A 118 24.46 4.59 -23.89
N ALA A 119 25.44 4.87 -23.02
CA ALA A 119 26.86 4.82 -23.33
C ALA A 119 27.51 3.47 -22.91
N GLY A 120 26.73 2.56 -22.31
CA GLY A 120 27.14 1.25 -21.86
C GLY A 120 27.85 1.24 -20.49
N ASN A 121 27.75 2.31 -19.70
CA ASN A 121 28.28 2.29 -18.33
C ASN A 121 27.28 1.57 -17.40
N PRO A 122 27.73 0.58 -16.62
CA PRO A 122 26.87 -0.13 -15.68
C PRO A 122 26.59 0.72 -14.44
N ALA A 123 25.41 0.54 -13.84
CA ALA A 123 25.12 1.04 -12.50
C ALA A 123 26.16 0.49 -11.49
N GLU A 124 26.52 1.31 -10.50
CA GLU A 124 27.56 0.93 -9.52
C GLU A 124 27.16 -0.27 -8.65
N SER A 125 25.87 -0.47 -8.43
CA SER A 125 25.30 -1.57 -7.65
C SER A 125 23.87 -1.85 -8.08
N ASN A 126 23.34 -2.99 -7.63
CA ASN A 126 21.92 -3.29 -7.73
C ASN A 126 21.10 -2.22 -6.98
N ILE A 127 19.90 -1.94 -7.48
CA ILE A 127 18.97 -0.98 -6.90
C ILE A 127 17.82 -1.72 -6.27
N THR A 128 17.48 -1.41 -5.03
CA THR A 128 16.43 -2.09 -4.28
C THR A 128 15.35 -1.12 -3.85
N HIS A 129 14.09 -1.53 -3.91
CA HIS A 129 12.94 -0.82 -3.32
C HIS A 129 11.98 -1.80 -2.69
N GLN A 130 11.19 -1.33 -1.75
CA GLN A 130 10.10 -2.10 -1.16
C GLN A 130 8.92 -1.19 -0.86
N PHE A 131 7.73 -1.78 -0.90
CA PHE A 131 6.52 -1.16 -0.38
C PHE A 131 5.70 -2.22 0.32
N GLN A 132 5.04 -1.82 1.41
CA GLN A 132 3.96 -2.62 1.94
C GLN A 132 2.83 -2.53 0.93
N ILE A 133 2.22 -3.66 0.59
CA ILE A 133 0.88 -3.66 0.04
C ILE A 133 0.12 -3.08 1.19
N GLY A 134 -0.16 -1.79 1.06
CA GLY A 134 -0.83 -1.08 2.10
C GLY A 134 -2.06 -1.86 2.41
N SER A 135 -2.75 -1.34 3.40
CA SER A 135 -4.14 -1.48 3.13
C SER A 135 -4.40 -0.89 1.73
N ILE A 136 -5.47 -1.34 1.14
CA ILE A 136 -6.07 -0.51 0.14
C ILE A 136 -6.45 0.88 0.83
N GLY A 137 -6.06 1.15 2.15
CA GLY A 137 -5.73 2.33 3.07
C GLY A 137 -5.68 2.17 4.69
N GLU A 138 -5.03 3.07 5.48
CA GLU A 138 -4.47 2.83 6.87
C GLU A 138 -4.91 3.63 8.17
N GLU A 139 -6.04 3.36 8.79
CA GLU A 139 -6.45 3.97 10.07
C GLU A 139 -7.22 2.89 10.93
N THR A 140 -7.63 3.09 12.19
CA THR A 140 -8.54 2.11 12.86
C THR A 140 -9.94 2.54 12.59
N SER A 141 -10.75 1.62 12.12
CA SER A 141 -11.92 2.10 11.45
C SER A 141 -12.84 2.90 12.37
N PRO A 142 -13.24 4.12 11.96
CA PRO A 142 -14.12 4.91 12.78
C PRO A 142 -15.35 4.09 13.09
N VAL A 143 -15.86 4.23 14.29
CA VAL A 143 -17.08 3.54 14.66
C VAL A 143 -18.00 4.51 15.38
N SER A 144 -19.27 4.46 15.01
CA SER A 144 -20.32 5.27 15.59
C SER A 144 -21.46 4.37 16.05
N LEU A 145 -22.08 4.73 17.18
CA LEU A 145 -23.35 4.15 17.59
C LEU A 145 -24.51 4.94 16.95
N LEU A 146 -25.21 4.32 15.99
CA LEU A 146 -26.26 4.95 15.19
C LEU A 146 -27.65 4.86 15.83
N THR A 147 -27.92 3.79 16.56
CA THR A 147 -29.16 3.61 17.35
C THR A 147 -28.83 3.02 18.72
N PRO A 148 -29.65 3.31 19.74
CA PRO A 148 -30.86 4.12 19.73
C PRO A 148 -30.59 5.64 19.80
N GLU A 149 -31.64 6.45 19.59
CA GLU A 149 -31.59 7.89 19.90
C GLU A 149 -31.38 8.14 21.42
N ASN A 150 -30.91 9.34 21.75
CA ASN A 150 -30.72 9.73 23.16
C ASN A 150 -32.05 9.74 23.93
N ASN A 151 -32.02 9.41 25.22
CA ASN A 151 -33.19 9.17 26.08
C ASN A 151 -34.05 7.95 25.66
N TRP A 152 -33.41 6.91 25.13
CA TRP A 152 -34.07 5.63 24.90
C TRP A 152 -34.65 5.07 26.21
N LEU A 153 -35.82 4.44 26.12
CA LEU A 153 -36.54 3.89 27.25
C LEU A 153 -36.84 2.42 26.99
N MET A 154 -36.36 1.56 27.87
CA MET A 154 -36.88 0.20 27.99
C MET A 154 -37.92 0.13 29.09
N ASN A 155 -38.99 -0.62 28.85
CA ASN A 155 -39.99 -0.90 29.86
C ASN A 155 -40.61 -2.27 29.61
N ARG A 156 -41.55 -2.69 30.46
CA ARG A 156 -42.18 -4.01 30.33
C ARG A 156 -42.88 -4.25 28.98
N ALA A 157 -43.40 -3.20 28.35
CA ALA A 157 -44.06 -3.30 27.04
C ALA A 157 -43.04 -3.35 25.88
N ASN A 158 -41.87 -2.71 26.05
CA ASN A 158 -40.76 -2.74 25.09
C ASN A 158 -39.45 -3.10 25.83
N PRO A 159 -39.23 -4.38 26.15
CA PRO A 159 -38.13 -4.81 27.02
C PRO A 159 -36.77 -4.92 26.30
N LYS A 160 -36.67 -4.37 25.09
CA LYS A 160 -35.54 -4.56 24.19
C LYS A 160 -35.17 -3.24 23.53
N VAL A 161 -33.87 -2.99 23.38
CA VAL A 161 -33.34 -1.93 22.52
C VAL A 161 -32.40 -2.54 21.50
N THR A 162 -32.29 -1.91 20.33
CA THR A 162 -31.36 -2.33 19.28
C THR A 162 -30.23 -1.32 19.21
N LEU A 163 -29.01 -1.79 19.48
CA LEU A 163 -27.77 -1.04 19.36
C LEU A 163 -27.18 -1.27 17.98
N THR A 164 -26.96 -0.21 17.20
CA THR A 164 -26.44 -0.36 15.83
C THR A 164 -25.12 0.37 15.71
N ALA A 165 -24.04 -0.34 15.40
CA ALA A 165 -22.74 0.24 15.08
C ALA A 165 -22.62 0.48 13.57
N GLY A 166 -21.95 1.56 13.16
CA GLY A 166 -21.63 1.85 11.76
C GLY A 166 -20.37 2.70 11.63
N ASP A 167 -20.12 3.21 10.42
CA ASP A 167 -18.94 4.00 10.01
C ASP A 167 -17.61 3.24 9.92
N TYR A 168 -17.58 1.98 10.32
CA TYR A 168 -16.37 1.16 10.24
C TYR A 168 -16.10 0.63 8.81
N ASP A 169 -14.86 0.24 8.59
CA ASP A 169 -14.20 -0.08 7.34
C ASP A 169 -13.93 -1.57 7.41
N VAL A 170 -15.00 -2.27 7.08
CA VAL A 170 -15.05 -3.72 7.03
C VAL A 170 -14.03 -4.32 6.05
N PHE A 171 -13.45 -3.50 5.17
CA PHE A 171 -12.56 -3.97 4.12
C PHE A 171 -11.10 -3.73 4.41
N GLU A 172 -10.81 -2.94 5.45
CA GLU A 172 -9.46 -2.50 5.72
C GLU A 172 -8.89 -1.89 4.46
N VAL A 173 -9.44 -0.76 4.00
CA VAL A 173 -9.13 -0.03 2.75
C VAL A 173 -8.87 1.45 3.00
N GLU A 174 -9.20 2.01 4.13
CA GLU A 174 -8.58 3.21 4.64
C GLU A 174 -8.27 2.97 6.11
N TYR A 175 -8.80 1.88 6.69
CA TYR A 175 -8.75 1.56 8.08
C TYR A 175 -8.92 0.08 8.42
N THR A 176 -7.99 -0.48 9.19
CA THR A 176 -8.13 -1.81 9.83
C THR A 176 -9.36 -1.93 10.75
N LEU A 177 -9.98 -3.11 10.75
CA LEU A 177 -11.14 -3.48 11.56
C LEU A 177 -11.04 -4.95 12.02
N ASP A 178 -10.65 -5.11 13.28
CA ASP A 178 -10.59 -6.42 13.93
C ASP A 178 -11.92 -6.85 14.56
N SER A 179 -12.59 -5.94 15.27
CA SER A 179 -13.80 -6.27 16.01
C SER A 179 -14.61 -5.04 16.40
N LEU A 180 -15.90 -5.26 16.69
CA LEU A 180 -16.82 -4.28 17.26
C LEU A 180 -17.24 -4.74 18.65
N VAL A 181 -17.17 -3.85 19.64
CA VAL A 181 -17.46 -4.17 21.04
C VAL A 181 -18.53 -3.23 21.59
N TRP A 182 -19.73 -3.74 21.80
CA TRP A 182 -20.76 -2.97 22.48
C TRP A 182 -20.55 -3.06 23.98
N GLU A 183 -20.65 -1.92 24.65
CA GLU A 183 -20.50 -1.80 26.10
C GLU A 183 -21.63 -0.96 26.69
N TYR A 184 -21.89 -1.18 27.98
CA TYR A 184 -22.87 -0.43 28.75
C TYR A 184 -22.37 -0.15 30.16
N ARG A 185 -22.93 0.85 30.83
CA ARG A 185 -22.74 1.07 32.26
C ARG A 185 -23.91 1.81 32.88
N ALA A 186 -24.11 1.66 34.19
CA ALA A 186 -25.00 2.56 34.91
C ALA A 186 -24.33 3.93 35.08
N THR A 187 -25.10 5.02 35.03
CA THR A 187 -24.55 6.41 35.08
C THR A 187 -23.76 6.74 36.36
N HIS A 188 -23.99 5.96 37.42
CA HIS A 188 -23.30 6.11 38.71
C HIS A 188 -22.07 5.20 38.86
N GLN A 189 -21.77 4.38 37.85
CA GLN A 189 -20.60 3.50 37.82
C GLN A 189 -19.53 4.08 36.90
N ALA A 190 -18.26 3.87 37.26
CA ALA A 190 -17.13 4.34 36.44
C ALA A 190 -16.81 3.37 35.31
N GLU A 191 -16.89 2.08 35.59
CA GLU A 191 -16.47 1.00 34.68
C GLU A 191 -17.56 0.66 33.65
N TRP A 192 -17.11 0.22 32.47
CA TRP A 192 -17.96 -0.28 31.40
C TRP A 192 -18.01 -1.80 31.42
N ASP A 193 -19.21 -2.36 31.26
CA ASP A 193 -19.46 -3.78 31.09
C ASP A 193 -19.62 -4.11 29.60
N THR A 194 -18.96 -5.18 29.15
CA THR A 194 -19.11 -5.66 27.77
C THR A 194 -20.47 -6.30 27.58
N LEU A 195 -21.23 -5.81 26.60
CA LEU A 195 -22.48 -6.41 26.14
C LEU A 195 -22.20 -7.56 25.18
N ALA A 196 -21.40 -7.27 24.14
CA ALA A 196 -21.16 -8.19 23.03
C ALA A 196 -19.93 -7.79 22.25
N THR A 197 -19.32 -8.78 21.61
CA THR A 197 -18.25 -8.59 20.63
C THR A 197 -18.65 -9.27 19.34
N ALA A 198 -18.32 -8.65 18.21
CA ALA A 198 -18.31 -9.27 16.89
C ALA A 198 -16.88 -9.18 16.36
N ASP A 199 -16.26 -10.32 16.00
CA ASP A 199 -14.95 -10.34 15.36
C ASP A 199 -15.07 -10.04 13.85
N SER A 200 -13.95 -9.78 13.20
CA SER A 200 -13.89 -9.42 11.77
C SER A 200 -14.56 -10.49 10.91
N ALA A 201 -14.40 -11.78 11.25
CA ALA A 201 -15.08 -12.87 10.55
C ALA A 201 -16.61 -12.78 10.68
N ALA A 202 -17.14 -12.49 11.87
CA ALA A 202 -18.56 -12.28 12.10
C ALA A 202 -19.07 -10.97 11.50
N ILE A 203 -18.28 -9.90 11.52
CA ILE A 203 -18.59 -8.62 10.90
C ILE A 203 -18.65 -8.79 9.38
N ILE A 204 -17.65 -9.45 8.79
CA ILE A 204 -17.61 -9.81 7.37
C ILE A 204 -18.77 -10.74 7.04
N ALA A 205 -19.07 -11.75 7.86
CA ALA A 205 -20.19 -12.66 7.64
C ALA A 205 -21.55 -11.96 7.72
N GLU A 206 -21.75 -11.07 8.69
CA GLU A 206 -22.98 -10.29 8.86
C GLU A 206 -23.15 -9.29 7.71
N TYR A 207 -22.05 -8.62 7.34
CA TYR A 207 -21.98 -7.75 6.17
C TYR A 207 -22.31 -8.54 4.89
N GLN A 208 -21.77 -9.74 4.71
CA GLN A 208 -22.07 -10.64 3.59
C GLN A 208 -23.53 -11.12 3.58
N ALA A 209 -24.09 -11.48 4.75
CA ALA A 209 -25.45 -11.99 4.87
C ALA A 209 -26.53 -10.96 4.51
N ARG A 210 -26.24 -9.67 4.71
CA ARG A 210 -27.18 -8.55 4.48
C ARG A 210 -27.08 -7.92 3.09
N GLN A 211 -26.17 -8.36 2.23
CA GLN A 211 -25.92 -7.78 0.89
C GLN A 211 -27.10 -7.82 -0.09
N GLY A 212 -28.23 -8.44 0.27
CA GLY A 212 -29.48 -8.36 -0.50
C GLY A 212 -30.39 -7.18 -0.14
N GLU A 213 -30.11 -6.43 0.93
CA GLU A 213 -31.12 -5.57 1.55
C GLU A 213 -31.00 -4.05 1.35
N GLN A 214 -29.85 -3.45 0.97
CA GLN A 214 -29.79 -2.06 0.46
C GLN A 214 -28.39 -1.55 0.09
N ASN A 215 -28.35 -0.54 -0.80
CA ASN A 215 -27.22 0.33 -1.15
C ASN A 215 -26.78 1.27 0.02
N GLY A 216 -26.27 0.75 1.15
CA GLY A 216 -25.92 1.57 2.33
C GLY A 216 -24.65 1.12 3.06
N GLN A 217 -24.05 2.02 3.83
CA GLN A 217 -22.78 1.86 4.56
C GLN A 217 -22.76 0.64 5.51
N PRO A 218 -21.57 0.04 5.81
CA PRO A 218 -21.45 -1.08 6.74
C PRO A 218 -22.04 -0.75 8.11
N PHE A 219 -22.90 -1.63 8.63
CA PHE A 219 -23.42 -1.54 9.99
C PHE A 219 -23.68 -2.92 10.60
N PHE A 220 -23.59 -3.00 11.92
CA PHE A 220 -23.80 -4.22 12.69
C PHE A 220 -24.81 -3.93 13.81
N ALA A 221 -25.92 -4.69 13.88
CA ALA A 221 -26.98 -4.46 14.85
C ALA A 221 -26.98 -5.54 15.94
N LYS A 222 -27.11 -5.12 17.19
CA LYS A 222 -27.17 -5.98 18.36
C LYS A 222 -28.39 -5.64 19.21
N ASP A 223 -29.29 -6.60 19.35
CA ASP A 223 -30.40 -6.49 20.28
C ASP A 223 -29.93 -6.74 21.72
N TRP A 224 -30.32 -5.83 22.62
CA TRP A 224 -30.07 -5.95 24.05
C TRP A 224 -31.38 -6.05 24.82
N THR A 225 -31.51 -7.13 25.61
CA THR A 225 -32.56 -7.33 26.62
C THR A 225 -31.86 -7.45 27.98
N PRO A 226 -31.60 -6.33 28.68
CA PRO A 226 -30.83 -6.32 29.91
C PRO A 226 -31.45 -7.16 31.01
N ASN A 227 -30.60 -7.85 31.77
CA ASN A 227 -30.93 -8.41 33.08
C ASN A 227 -30.14 -7.66 34.17
N VAL A 228 -30.32 -6.34 34.21
CA VAL A 228 -29.66 -5.43 35.17
C VAL A 228 -30.73 -4.65 35.97
N PRO A 229 -30.39 -4.08 37.15
CA PRO A 229 -31.34 -3.32 37.95
C PRO A 229 -31.92 -2.10 37.22
N ASP A 230 -33.10 -1.63 37.64
CA ASP A 230 -33.69 -0.40 37.11
C ASP A 230 -32.79 0.81 37.39
N GLY A 231 -32.64 1.71 36.42
CA GLY A 231 -31.82 2.92 36.53
C GLY A 231 -31.49 3.54 35.18
N ASP A 232 -30.67 4.59 35.20
CA ASP A 232 -30.17 5.25 34.00
C ASP A 232 -28.87 4.60 33.52
N TYR A 233 -28.76 4.33 32.22
CA TYR A 233 -27.65 3.63 31.60
C TYR A 233 -27.12 4.36 30.37
N GLU A 234 -25.81 4.20 30.14
CA GLU A 234 -25.10 4.65 28.94
C GLU A 234 -24.67 3.42 28.13
N VAL A 235 -24.57 3.58 26.81
CA VAL A 235 -24.11 2.54 25.86
C VAL A 235 -23.10 3.13 24.88
N ARG A 236 -22.14 2.32 24.42
CA ARG A 236 -21.17 2.69 23.37
C ARG A 236 -20.78 1.47 22.52
N VAL A 237 -20.10 1.76 21.41
CA VAL A 237 -19.39 0.79 20.56
C VAL A 237 -18.02 1.34 20.19
#